data_AF-A0A2H9T4M9-F1
#
_entry.id   AF-A0A2H9T4M9-F1
#
_cell.length_a   1.000
_cell.length_b   1.000
_cell.length_c   1.000
_cell.angle_alpha   90.00
_cell.angle_beta   90.00
_cell.angle_gamma   90.00
#
_symmetry.space_group_name_H-M   'P 1'
#
loop_
_entity.id
_entity.type
_entity.pdbx_description
1 polymer ?
#
loop_
_entity_poly.entity_id
_entity_poly.type
_entity_poly.pdbx_seq_one_letter_code
_entity_poly.pdbx_strand_id
1 'polypeptide(L)'
;MKSVFTCLFLCLYSFFAYSVKEMEKPTELDEIMALVELDYDTYKDKRERYDSFDKAEAYLQDRRDSLVEAGFFYYEKGQTICYRCYVILQDWQDLDNAFEWHARFSPTCSYIKKEKGRDYIETMVRSRHTHIEAIKQKRENPPLVIVDQYF
;
A
#
# COMPACT_ATOMS: atom_id res chain seq x y z
N MET A 1 21.36 -31.03 -12.76
CA MET A 1 21.55 -30.01 -11.71
C MET A 1 22.08 -28.76 -12.39
N LYS A 2 21.42 -27.60 -12.45
CA LYS A 2 20.21 -27.06 -11.81
C LYS A 2 19.36 -26.44 -12.92
N SER A 3 18.05 -26.66 -12.86
CA SER A 3 17.09 -26.20 -13.86
C SER A 3 16.87 -24.70 -13.75
N VAL A 4 16.78 -24.08 -14.92
CA VAL A 4 16.43 -22.68 -15.16
C VAL A 4 14.94 -22.51 -14.86
N PHE A 5 14.59 -21.85 -13.75
CA PHE A 5 13.25 -21.29 -13.54
C PHE A 5 13.33 -19.78 -13.73
N THR A 6 13.49 -19.40 -15.01
CA THR A 6 13.27 -18.05 -15.49
C THR A 6 11.77 -17.74 -15.44
N CYS A 7 11.43 -16.71 -14.66
CA CYS A 7 10.66 -15.57 -15.15
C CYS A 7 9.30 -15.87 -15.82
N LEU A 8 8.35 -16.41 -15.06
CA LEU A 8 6.93 -16.46 -15.43
C LEU A 8 5.97 -15.96 -14.32
N PHE A 9 6.43 -15.02 -13.48
CA PHE A 9 5.57 -14.32 -12.52
C PHE A 9 5.47 -12.80 -12.77
N LEU A 10 5.82 -12.34 -13.98
CA LEU A 10 5.85 -10.92 -14.35
C LEU A 10 4.68 -10.46 -15.24
N CYS A 11 3.44 -10.87 -15.00
CA CYS A 11 2.31 -10.24 -15.70
C CYS A 11 0.95 -10.19 -14.98
N LEU A 12 0.87 -10.34 -13.66
CA LEU A 12 -0.40 -10.14 -12.93
C LEU A 12 -0.33 -9.23 -11.69
N TYR A 13 0.83 -8.66 -11.35
CA TYR A 13 0.98 -7.84 -10.14
C TYR A 13 0.78 -6.33 -10.36
N SER A 14 -0.24 -5.94 -11.13
CA SER A 14 -0.64 -4.54 -11.29
C SER A 14 -1.73 -4.08 -10.32
N PHE A 15 -2.16 -4.89 -9.34
CA PHE A 15 -3.30 -4.53 -8.48
C PHE A 15 -3.30 -5.28 -7.14
N PHE A 16 -2.26 -5.22 -6.30
CA PHE A 16 -2.42 -5.69 -4.91
C PHE A 16 -1.63 -4.86 -3.93
N ALA A 17 -2.31 -3.84 -3.39
CA ALA A 17 -2.13 -3.57 -1.98
C ALA A 17 -2.64 -4.80 -1.22
N TYR A 18 -1.70 -5.57 -0.68
CA TYR A 18 -2.00 -6.77 0.08
C TYR A 18 -2.67 -6.40 1.40
N SER A 19 -3.93 -6.81 1.56
CA SER A 19 -4.67 -6.75 2.82
C SER A 19 -4.51 -8.09 3.53
N VAL A 20 -3.74 -8.12 4.62
CA VAL A 20 -3.36 -9.27 5.48
C VAL A 20 -4.54 -9.84 6.29
N LYS A 21 -5.74 -9.95 5.71
CA LYS A 21 -6.97 -10.24 6.46
C LYS A 21 -7.34 -11.72 6.61
N GLU A 22 -6.57 -12.65 6.06
CA GLU A 22 -6.90 -14.08 6.12
C GLU A 22 -5.69 -14.97 6.45
N MET A 23 -4.89 -14.57 7.44
CA MET A 23 -3.79 -15.40 7.95
C MET A 23 -3.88 -15.50 9.48
N GLU A 24 -4.39 -16.62 9.98
CA GLU A 24 -4.32 -16.98 11.40
C GLU A 24 -2.93 -17.56 11.73
N LYS A 25 -1.98 -16.72 12.15
CA LYS A 25 -1.20 -16.84 13.40
C LYS A 25 0.08 -15.98 13.42
N PRO A 26 0.45 -15.43 14.59
CA PRO A 26 1.56 -14.49 14.76
C PRO A 26 2.89 -15.22 14.97
N THR A 27 3.42 -15.87 13.94
CA THR A 27 4.80 -16.40 13.92
C THR A 27 5.55 -16.10 12.63
N GLU A 28 4.86 -15.88 11.51
CA GLU A 28 5.53 -15.60 10.22
C GLU A 28 6.03 -14.15 10.09
N LEU A 29 5.45 -13.17 10.79
CA LEU A 29 5.89 -11.79 10.63
C LEU A 29 7.26 -11.57 11.28
N ASP A 30 7.54 -12.14 12.44
CA ASP A 30 8.87 -12.08 13.05
C ASP A 30 9.91 -12.84 12.21
N GLU A 31 9.52 -13.97 11.60
CA GLU A 31 10.38 -14.75 10.69
C GLU A 31 10.63 -14.03 9.35
N ILE A 32 9.61 -13.43 8.74
CA ILE A 32 9.73 -12.63 7.51
C ILE A 32 10.56 -11.37 7.78
N MET A 33 10.31 -10.68 8.89
CA MET A 33 11.07 -9.49 9.27
C MET A 33 12.54 -9.82 9.60
N ALA A 34 12.80 -10.99 10.20
CA ALA A 34 14.15 -11.52 10.39
C ALA A 34 14.84 -11.87 9.07
N LEU A 35 14.10 -12.34 8.06
CA LEU A 35 14.65 -12.60 6.71
C LEU A 35 15.03 -11.32 5.94
N VAL A 36 14.52 -10.14 6.33
CA VAL A 36 14.88 -8.85 5.72
C VAL A 36 15.92 -8.07 6.54
N GLU A 37 16.39 -8.60 7.68
CA GLU A 37 17.33 -7.94 8.61
C GLU A 37 16.94 -6.49 9.01
N LEU A 38 15.65 -6.15 8.94
CA LEU A 38 15.16 -4.82 9.30
C LEU A 38 14.83 -4.78 10.79
N ASP A 39 15.55 -3.96 11.55
CA ASP A 39 15.13 -3.60 12.90
C ASP A 39 13.94 -2.64 12.82
N TYR A 40 12.75 -3.22 12.84
CA TYR A 40 11.52 -2.49 12.69
C TYR A 40 11.12 -1.72 13.95
N ASP A 41 11.66 -2.11 15.10
CA ASP A 41 11.43 -1.40 16.36
C ASP A 41 12.01 0.01 16.33
N THR A 42 13.08 0.22 15.56
CA THR A 42 13.64 1.55 15.26
C THR A 42 12.57 2.51 14.72
N TYR A 43 11.70 2.06 13.81
CA TYR A 43 10.69 2.92 13.17
C TYR A 43 9.45 3.22 14.02
N LYS A 44 9.38 2.69 15.25
CA LYS A 44 8.44 3.20 16.26
C LYS A 44 8.73 4.67 16.57
N ASP A 45 9.99 5.08 16.54
CA ASP A 45 10.39 6.47 16.65
C ASP A 45 10.03 7.22 15.36
N LYS A 46 9.31 8.33 15.49
CA LYS A 46 8.89 9.18 14.38
C LYS A 46 10.08 9.85 13.68
N ARG A 47 11.16 10.16 14.42
CA ARG A 47 12.38 10.74 13.86
C ARG A 47 13.07 9.76 12.92
N GLU A 48 13.21 8.50 13.32
CA GLU A 48 13.80 7.46 12.46
C GLU A 48 12.97 7.24 11.19
N ARG A 49 11.64 7.31 11.29
CA ARG A 49 10.79 7.33 10.09
C ARG A 49 11.08 8.52 9.20
N TYR A 50 11.28 9.70 9.77
CA TYR A 50 11.59 10.91 9.00
C TYR A 50 12.93 10.80 8.28
N ASP A 51 13.96 10.37 8.99
CA ASP A 51 15.33 10.27 8.50
C ASP A 51 15.47 9.17 7.42
N SER A 52 14.61 8.14 7.45
CA SER A 52 14.57 7.10 6.41
C SER A 52 14.35 7.64 4.99
N PHE A 53 13.71 8.80 4.84
CA PHE A 53 13.43 9.41 3.52
C PHE A 53 14.62 10.16 2.92
N ASP A 54 15.75 10.29 3.62
CA ASP A 54 16.92 11.03 3.10
C ASP A 54 17.52 10.40 1.83
N LYS A 55 17.31 9.09 1.66
CA LYS A 55 17.75 8.33 0.47
C LYS A 55 16.65 8.14 -0.57
N ALA A 56 15.44 8.61 -0.30
CA ALA A 56 14.30 8.42 -1.18
C ALA A 56 14.42 9.30 -2.44
N GLU A 57 13.67 8.92 -3.48
CA GLU A 57 13.51 9.74 -4.67
C GLU A 57 12.88 11.11 -4.32
N ALA A 58 13.22 12.15 -5.09
CA ALA A 58 12.81 13.54 -4.79
C ALA A 58 11.29 13.69 -4.55
N TYR A 59 10.46 13.05 -5.38
CA TYR A 59 9.00 13.10 -5.24
C TYR A 59 8.49 12.52 -3.91
N LEU A 60 9.23 11.59 -3.29
CA LEU A 60 8.90 11.08 -1.95
C LEU A 60 9.46 11.96 -0.85
N GLN A 61 10.60 12.62 -1.07
CA GLN A 61 11.12 13.60 -0.12
C GLN A 61 10.13 14.75 0.07
N ASP A 62 9.51 15.23 -1.01
CA ASP A 62 8.48 16.27 -0.96
C ASP A 62 7.22 15.84 -0.19
N ARG A 63 6.99 14.53 -0.08
CA ARG A 63 5.83 13.94 0.61
C ARG A 63 6.17 13.41 2.00
N ARG A 64 7.44 13.50 2.42
CA ARG A 64 8.01 12.94 3.65
C ARG A 64 7.15 13.23 4.88
N ASP A 65 6.82 14.50 5.12
CA ASP A 65 6.02 14.90 6.28
C ASP A 65 4.69 14.15 6.34
N SER A 66 3.94 14.18 5.23
CA SER A 66 2.61 13.56 5.15
C SER A 66 2.65 12.04 5.34
N LEU A 67 3.69 11.39 4.82
CA LEU A 67 3.90 9.95 4.93
C LEU A 67 4.28 9.55 6.36
N VAL A 68 5.21 10.29 6.97
CA VAL A 68 5.66 10.06 8.35
C VAL A 68 4.52 10.27 9.35
N GLU A 69 3.68 11.29 9.16
CA GLU A 69 2.47 11.51 9.97
C GLU A 69 1.46 10.37 9.83
N ALA A 70 1.29 9.85 8.61
CA ALA A 70 0.46 8.67 8.37
C ALA A 70 1.09 7.35 8.87
N GLY A 71 2.28 7.41 9.47
CA GLY A 71 2.96 6.28 10.11
C GLY A 71 3.88 5.51 9.18
N PHE A 72 4.23 6.06 8.02
CA PHE A 72 5.12 5.41 7.06
C PHE A 72 6.59 5.79 7.28
N PHE A 73 7.48 4.85 6.99
CA PHE A 73 8.89 5.08 6.74
C PHE A 73 9.24 4.60 5.32
N TYR A 74 10.31 5.12 4.74
CA TYR A 74 10.81 4.68 3.44
C TYR A 74 11.57 3.37 3.57
N TYR A 75 11.28 2.45 2.66
CA TYR A 75 12.06 1.27 2.39
C TYR A 75 12.35 1.24 0.89
N GLU A 76 13.49 0.68 0.50
CA GLU A 76 14.09 0.79 -0.84
C GLU A 76 13.12 0.85 -2.04
N LYS A 77 13.52 1.56 -3.11
CA LYS A 77 12.81 1.59 -4.42
C LYS A 77 11.39 2.15 -4.33
N GLY A 78 11.24 3.29 -3.67
CA GLY A 78 9.96 3.99 -3.57
C GLY A 78 8.92 3.35 -2.65
N GLN A 79 9.29 2.29 -1.91
CA GLN A 79 8.38 1.62 -1.01
C GLN A 79 8.23 2.41 0.29
N THR A 80 7.03 2.42 0.84
CA THR A 80 6.73 3.04 2.13
C THR A 80 5.98 2.03 2.97
N ILE A 81 6.46 1.82 4.20
CA ILE A 81 5.96 0.78 5.08
C ILE A 81 5.41 1.44 6.34
N CYS A 82 4.17 1.14 6.72
CA CYS A 82 3.66 1.62 8.00
C CYS A 82 4.42 0.91 9.11
N TYR A 83 4.91 1.62 10.14
CA TYR A 83 5.62 1.08 11.31
C TYR A 83 4.78 0.26 12.30
N ARG A 84 3.46 0.16 12.09
CA ARG A 84 2.57 -0.55 13.02
C ARG A 84 1.92 -1.79 12.41
N CYS A 85 1.48 -1.68 11.16
CA CYS A 85 0.72 -2.73 10.49
C CYS A 85 1.42 -3.31 9.28
N TYR A 86 2.63 -2.84 8.97
CA TYR A 86 3.48 -3.39 7.92
C TYR A 86 2.88 -3.31 6.51
N VAL A 87 1.79 -2.55 6.31
CA VAL A 87 1.24 -2.31 4.97
C VAL A 87 2.28 -1.56 4.15
N ILE A 88 2.57 -2.09 2.97
CA ILE A 88 3.51 -1.51 2.01
C ILE A 88 2.71 -0.80 0.94
N LEU A 89 3.02 0.47 0.70
CA LEU A 89 2.47 1.29 -0.37
C LEU A 89 3.62 1.91 -1.17
N GLN A 90 3.42 2.04 -2.47
CA GLN A 90 4.39 2.56 -3.43
C GLN A 90 3.64 3.27 -4.56
N ASP A 91 4.37 3.82 -5.54
CA ASP A 91 3.81 4.46 -6.74
C ASP A 91 2.87 5.64 -6.42
N TRP A 92 3.22 6.38 -5.36
CA TRP A 92 2.43 7.52 -4.88
C TRP A 92 2.29 8.62 -5.93
N GLN A 93 1.06 9.12 -6.06
CA GLN A 93 0.72 10.25 -6.93
C GLN A 93 0.60 11.56 -6.13
N ASP A 94 0.70 12.71 -6.82
CA ASP A 94 0.69 14.04 -6.19
C ASP A 94 -0.58 14.30 -5.35
N LEU A 95 -1.72 13.79 -5.78
CA LEU A 95 -3.01 13.98 -5.11
C LEU A 95 -3.32 12.89 -4.07
N ASP A 96 -2.43 11.93 -3.87
CA ASP A 96 -2.68 10.84 -2.93
C ASP A 96 -2.55 11.31 -1.49
N ASN A 97 -3.57 11.02 -0.69
CA ASN A 97 -3.54 11.27 0.75
C ASN A 97 -3.05 10.03 1.53
N ALA A 98 -1.91 10.16 2.23
CA ALA A 98 -1.29 9.04 2.93
C ALA A 98 -2.21 8.35 3.97
N PHE A 99 -3.01 9.11 4.71
CA PHE A 99 -3.97 8.55 5.68
C PHE A 99 -5.13 7.83 5.00
N GLU A 100 -5.65 8.36 3.89
CA GLU A 100 -6.71 7.68 3.13
C GLU A 100 -6.21 6.35 2.60
N TRP A 101 -5.06 6.33 1.93
CA TRP A 101 -4.47 5.10 1.41
C TRP A 101 -4.19 4.10 2.54
N HIS A 102 -3.63 4.55 3.67
CA HIS A 102 -3.46 3.69 4.85
C HIS A 102 -4.79 3.08 5.33
N ALA A 103 -5.83 3.89 5.54
CA ALA A 103 -7.13 3.40 6.01
C ALA A 103 -7.82 2.47 5.00
N ARG A 104 -7.70 2.77 3.69
CA ARG A 104 -8.26 1.93 2.62
C ARG A 104 -7.60 0.55 2.65
N PHE A 105 -6.27 0.47 2.76
CA PHE A 105 -5.53 -0.79 2.57
C PHE A 105 -5.23 -1.56 3.85
N SER A 106 -5.21 -0.91 5.02
CA SER A 106 -5.05 -1.57 6.32
C SER A 106 -6.05 -1.01 7.35
N PRO A 107 -7.37 -1.24 7.16
CA PRO A 107 -8.41 -0.67 8.05
C PRO A 107 -8.39 -1.22 9.48
N THR A 108 -7.66 -2.32 9.72
CA THR A 108 -7.48 -2.92 11.05
C THR A 108 -6.23 -2.42 11.77
N CYS A 109 -5.42 -1.58 11.12
CA CYS A 109 -4.24 -0.99 11.75
C CYS A 109 -4.66 -0.19 12.99
N SER A 110 -4.01 -0.49 14.11
CA SER A 110 -4.30 0.18 15.38
C SER A 110 -3.77 1.61 15.43
N TYR A 111 -2.72 1.93 14.67
CA TYR A 111 -2.23 3.30 14.51
C TYR A 111 -3.26 4.16 13.79
N ILE A 112 -3.69 3.77 12.58
CA ILE A 112 -4.68 4.56 11.82
C ILE A 112 -6.00 4.70 12.58
N LYS A 113 -6.42 3.66 13.31
CA LYS A 113 -7.61 3.69 14.17
C LYS A 113 -7.50 4.70 15.31
N LYS A 114 -6.30 4.86 15.88
CA LYS A 114 -6.01 5.87 16.90
C LYS A 114 -6.00 7.28 16.30
N GLU A 115 -5.34 7.48 15.17
CA GLU A 115 -5.14 8.81 14.58
C GLU A 115 -6.38 9.38 13.88
N LYS A 116 -7.21 8.53 13.26
CA LYS A 116 -8.36 8.96 12.43
C LYS A 116 -9.74 8.51 12.92
N GLY A 117 -9.80 7.53 13.82
CA GLY A 117 -11.07 6.99 14.32
C GLY A 117 -11.77 6.02 13.36
N ARG A 118 -12.83 5.36 13.86
CA ARG A 118 -13.53 4.27 13.15
C ARG A 118 -14.36 4.77 11.97
N ASP A 119 -15.08 5.87 12.15
CA ASP A 119 -16.00 6.42 11.13
C ASP A 119 -15.26 6.84 9.86
N TYR A 120 -14.07 7.42 10.02
CA TYR A 120 -13.16 7.72 8.91
C TYR A 120 -12.78 6.46 8.15
N ILE A 121 -12.33 5.43 8.87
CA ILE A 121 -11.90 4.15 8.28
C ILE A 121 -13.06 3.50 7.52
N GLU A 122 -14.25 3.47 8.10
CA GLU A 122 -15.44 2.90 7.46
C GLU A 122 -15.78 3.62 6.15
N THR A 123 -15.70 4.96 6.16
CA THR A 123 -15.90 5.79 4.96
C THR A 123 -14.89 5.43 3.86
N MET A 124 -13.61 5.27 4.22
CA MET A 124 -12.55 4.90 3.29
C MET A 124 -12.73 3.51 2.69
N VAL A 125 -13.11 2.52 3.51
CA VAL A 125 -13.38 1.15 3.05
C VAL A 125 -14.57 1.13 2.10
N ARG A 126 -15.64 1.87 2.40
CA ARG A 126 -16.82 1.98 1.54
C ARG A 126 -16.46 2.60 0.19
N SER A 127 -15.71 3.71 0.18
CA SER A 127 -15.24 4.35 -1.04
C SER A 127 -14.46 3.38 -1.94
N ARG A 128 -13.52 2.61 -1.35
CA ARG A 128 -12.76 1.59 -2.09
C ARG A 128 -13.66 0.52 -2.70
N HIS A 129 -14.61 -0.03 -1.93
CA HIS A 129 -15.55 -1.02 -2.46
C HIS A 129 -16.37 -0.46 -3.63
N THR A 130 -16.93 0.75 -3.50
CA THR A 130 -17.70 1.36 -4.59
C THR A 130 -16.88 1.56 -5.87
N HIS A 131 -15.59 1.93 -5.74
CA HIS A 131 -14.69 2.07 -6.87
C HIS A 131 -14.40 0.72 -7.56
N ILE A 132 -14.13 -0.33 -6.79
CA ILE A 132 -13.89 -1.68 -7.32
C ILE A 132 -15.14 -2.22 -8.04
N GLU A 133 -16.32 -2.07 -7.44
CA GLU A 133 -17.57 -2.51 -8.05
C GLU A 133 -17.86 -1.74 -9.35
N ALA A 134 -17.61 -0.43 -9.39
CA ALA A 134 -17.73 0.35 -10.61
C ALA A 134 -16.77 -0.11 -11.73
N ILE A 135 -15.53 -0.50 -11.38
CA ILE A 135 -14.58 -1.07 -12.35
C ILE A 135 -15.08 -2.42 -12.88
N LYS A 136 -15.54 -3.31 -12.00
CA LYS A 136 -16.09 -4.62 -12.41
C LYS A 136 -17.27 -4.44 -13.36
N GLN A 137 -18.21 -3.56 -13.00
CA GLN A 137 -19.37 -3.26 -13.84
C GLN A 137 -18.99 -2.72 -15.22
N LYS A 138 -17.99 -1.81 -15.31
CA LYS A 138 -17.50 -1.32 -16.61
C LYS A 138 -16.81 -2.39 -17.45
N ARG A 139 -16.18 -3.39 -16.81
CA ARG A 139 -15.56 -4.52 -17.52
C ARG A 139 -16.60 -5.52 -18.01
N GLU A 140 -17.63 -5.77 -17.22
CA GLU A 140 -18.76 -6.64 -17.58
C GLU A 140 -19.66 -6.00 -18.65
N ASN A 141 -19.87 -4.68 -18.55
CA ASN A 141 -20.68 -3.89 -19.47
C ASN A 141 -19.83 -2.73 -20.03
N PRO A 142 -18.90 -3.02 -20.97
CA PRO A 142 -18.14 -1.96 -21.61
C PRO A 142 -19.07 -1.02 -22.37
N PRO A 143 -18.80 0.30 -22.41
CA PRO A 143 -19.56 1.20 -23.25
C PRO A 143 -19.56 0.68 -24.68
N LEU A 144 -20.73 0.67 -25.32
CA LEU A 144 -20.82 0.36 -26.74
C LEU A 144 -19.99 1.41 -27.49
N VAL A 145 -18.81 1.01 -27.95
CA VAL A 145 -18.07 1.77 -28.95
C VAL A 145 -18.88 1.59 -30.22
N ILE A 146 -19.68 2.60 -30.57
CA ILE A 146 -20.24 2.69 -31.91
C ILE A 146 -19.03 2.89 -32.81
N VAL A 147 -18.52 1.80 -33.35
CA VAL A 147 -17.66 1.87 -34.52
C VAL A 147 -18.56 2.40 -35.62
N ASP A 148 -18.45 3.69 -35.91
CA ASP A 148 -18.98 4.27 -37.14
C ASP A 148 -18.30 3.51 -38.29
N GLN A 149 -18.92 2.40 -38.70
CA GLN A 149 -18.84 1.94 -40.06
C GLN A 149 -19.39 3.08 -40.92
N TYR A 150 -18.81 3.28 -42.10
CA TYR A 150 -19.02 4.38 -43.05
C TYR A 150 -18.12 5.61 -42.80
N PHE A 151 -16.88 5.61 -43.32
CA PHE A 151 -16.56 6.00 -44.70
C PHE A 151 -15.27 5.32 -45.19
#